data_AF-A0A4R6JST4-F1
#
_entry.id   AF-A0A4R6JST4-F1
#
_cell.length_a   1.000
_cell.length_b   1.000
_cell.length_c   1.000
_cell.angle_alpha   90.00
_cell.angle_beta   90.00
_cell.angle_gamma   90.00
#
_symmetry.space_group_name_H-M   'P 1'
#
loop_
_entity.id
_entity.type
_entity.pdbx_description
1 polymer ?
#
loop_
_entity_poly.entity_id
_entity_poly.type
_entity_poly.pdbx_seq_one_letter_code
_entity_poly.pdbx_strand_id
1 'polypeptide(L)'
;MTGLSTLPTTAEQARHALLLLGAPAAPRLVADVHAALFDGDLSVPGLAALLRDRSSGLCPALDQDLFPVRGLVALADWPLERRIVTPAGRRADALAMVIRVAGFVAMRPGAGLAAHRLLRALAEDVPHGVEASDLAEAARAALTSPELVSAVAAEEPARAAALARAATLPRSQQLFGLPHVPHQRGPA
;
A
#
# COMPACT_ATOMS: atom_id res chain seq x y z
N MET A 1 -30.76 -24.03 7.76
CA MET A 1 -29.46 -23.89 8.44
C MET A 1 -28.42 -23.58 7.38
N THR A 2 -28.27 -22.29 7.07
CA THR A 2 -27.38 -21.79 6.02
C THR A 2 -25.95 -21.96 6.51
N GLY A 3 -25.18 -22.84 5.88
CA GLY A 3 -23.75 -22.98 6.12
C GLY A 3 -23.07 -21.67 5.78
N LEU A 4 -22.70 -20.89 6.80
CA LEU A 4 -21.84 -19.74 6.63
C LEU A 4 -20.49 -20.28 6.15
N SER A 5 -20.16 -20.02 4.89
CA SER A 5 -18.83 -20.26 4.36
C SER A 5 -17.83 -19.54 5.28
N THR A 6 -17.01 -20.29 6.00
CA THR A 6 -16.01 -19.79 6.97
C THR A 6 -14.79 -19.18 6.31
N LEU A 7 -14.84 -18.93 5.00
CA LEU A 7 -13.75 -18.32 4.25
C LEU A 7 -13.86 -16.79 4.34
N PRO A 8 -12.76 -16.09 4.65
CA PRO A 8 -12.76 -14.65 4.70
C PRO A 8 -13.16 -14.06 3.34
N THR A 9 -13.99 -13.03 3.38
CA THR A 9 -14.40 -12.27 2.19
C THR A 9 -13.18 -11.66 1.50
N THR A 10 -13.28 -11.37 0.21
CA THR A 10 -12.18 -10.73 -0.53
C THR A 10 -11.75 -9.39 0.10
N ALA A 11 -12.68 -8.66 0.72
CA ALA A 11 -12.39 -7.43 1.45
C ALA A 11 -11.58 -7.68 2.74
N GLU A 12 -11.91 -8.72 3.50
CA GLU A 12 -11.16 -9.13 4.69
C GLU A 12 -9.76 -9.64 4.32
N GLN A 13 -9.64 -10.44 3.26
CA GLN A 13 -8.36 -10.89 2.72
C GLN A 13 -7.47 -9.69 2.34
N ALA A 14 -7.99 -8.74 1.57
CA ALA A 14 -7.28 -7.51 1.21
C ALA A 14 -6.86 -6.70 2.45
N ARG A 15 -7.75 -6.60 3.44
CA ARG A 15 -7.48 -5.93 4.71
C ARG A 15 -6.33 -6.56 5.48
N HIS A 16 -6.28 -7.88 5.61
CA HIS A 16 -5.17 -8.56 6.31
C HIS A 16 -3.83 -8.26 5.67
N ALA A 17 -3.74 -8.36 4.35
CA ALA A 17 -2.51 -8.05 3.62
C ALA A 17 -2.11 -6.57 3.77
N LEU A 18 -3.06 -5.63 3.65
CA LEU A 18 -2.79 -4.20 3.83
C LEU A 18 -2.39 -3.84 5.27
N LEU A 19 -2.97 -4.49 6.28
CA LEU A 19 -2.58 -4.30 7.68
C LEU A 19 -1.14 -4.77 7.93
N LEU A 20 -0.74 -5.90 7.34
CA LEU A 20 0.65 -6.38 7.41
C LEU A 20 1.61 -5.41 6.69
N LEU A 21 1.24 -4.94 5.49
CA LEU A 21 2.04 -3.99 4.71
C LEU A 21 2.14 -2.63 5.42
N GLY A 22 1.07 -2.17 6.06
CA GLY A 22 1.05 -0.97 6.91
C GLY A 22 1.00 0.36 6.16
N ALA A 23 0.99 0.36 4.83
CA ALA A 23 0.93 1.55 3.97
C ALA A 23 0.24 1.24 2.63
N PRO A 24 -0.14 2.25 1.83
CA PRO A 24 -0.81 2.03 0.56
C PRO A 24 0.07 1.26 -0.42
N ALA A 25 -0.46 0.20 -1.02
CA ALA A 25 0.32 -0.77 -1.79
C ALA A 25 -0.28 -1.06 -3.17
N ALA A 26 0.57 -1.55 -4.07
CA ALA A 26 0.11 -2.01 -5.37
C ALA A 26 -0.81 -3.24 -5.23
N PRO A 27 -1.94 -3.32 -5.98
CA PRO A 27 -2.84 -4.46 -5.92
C PRO A 27 -2.14 -5.81 -6.08
N ARG A 28 -1.11 -5.85 -6.93
CA ARG A 28 -0.32 -7.07 -7.14
C ARG A 28 0.42 -7.50 -5.88
N LEU A 29 1.10 -6.57 -5.20
CA LEU A 29 1.79 -6.85 -3.95
C LEU A 29 0.81 -7.29 -2.85
N VAL A 30 -0.37 -6.67 -2.75
CA VAL A 30 -1.41 -7.08 -1.80
C VAL A 30 -1.85 -8.53 -2.05
N ALA A 31 -2.08 -8.89 -3.30
CA ALA A 31 -2.43 -10.27 -3.69
C ALA A 31 -1.28 -11.25 -3.41
N ASP A 32 -0.04 -10.90 -3.75
CA ASP A 32 1.13 -11.76 -3.56
C ASP A 32 1.43 -11.98 -2.05
N VAL A 33 1.32 -10.94 -1.23
CA VAL A 33 1.41 -11.03 0.24
C VAL A 33 0.31 -11.91 0.79
N HIS A 34 -0.93 -11.72 0.33
CA HIS A 34 -2.04 -12.55 0.77
C HIS A 34 -1.76 -14.01 0.42
N ALA A 35 -1.51 -14.34 -0.84
CA ALA A 35 -1.30 -15.71 -1.30
C ALA A 35 -0.08 -16.40 -0.65
N ALA A 36 0.98 -15.66 -0.34
CA ALA A 36 2.20 -16.25 0.23
C ALA A 36 2.11 -16.45 1.75
N LEU A 37 1.37 -15.61 2.46
CA LEU A 37 1.37 -15.54 3.92
C LEU A 37 0.01 -15.85 4.54
N PHE A 38 -1.05 -15.93 3.76
CA PHE A 38 -2.41 -16.21 4.20
C PHE A 38 -3.03 -17.24 3.26
N ASP A 39 -3.81 -18.17 3.80
CA ASP A 39 -4.51 -19.15 2.98
C ASP A 39 -5.73 -18.48 2.33
N GLY A 40 -5.58 -17.99 1.10
CA GLY A 40 -6.71 -17.47 0.31
C GLY A 40 -6.40 -17.11 -1.14
N ASP A 41 -7.45 -16.69 -1.83
CA ASP A 41 -7.56 -16.60 -3.29
C ASP A 41 -7.64 -15.16 -3.82
N LEU A 42 -7.17 -14.19 -3.02
CA LEU A 42 -7.16 -12.78 -3.37
C LEU A 42 -6.49 -12.54 -4.72
N SER A 43 -7.27 -11.97 -5.65
CA SER A 43 -6.82 -11.68 -7.02
C SER A 43 -6.81 -10.19 -7.31
N VAL A 44 -5.95 -9.76 -8.24
CA VAL A 44 -5.88 -8.36 -8.70
C VAL A 44 -7.22 -7.87 -9.28
N PRO A 45 -7.95 -8.64 -10.11
CA PRO A 45 -9.29 -8.23 -10.56
C PRO A 45 -10.29 -8.08 -9.40
N GLY A 46 -10.21 -8.93 -8.37
CA GLY A 46 -11.01 -8.82 -7.15
C GLY A 46 -10.75 -7.50 -6.42
N LEU A 47 -9.49 -7.14 -6.23
CA LEU A 47 -9.11 -5.83 -5.65
C LEU A 47 -9.63 -4.65 -6.48
N ALA A 48 -9.54 -4.72 -7.80
CA ALA A 48 -10.07 -3.67 -8.68
C ALA A 48 -11.60 -3.53 -8.56
N ALA A 49 -12.32 -4.64 -8.35
CA ALA A 49 -13.75 -4.60 -8.10
C ALA A 49 -14.07 -3.95 -6.75
N LEU A 50 -13.33 -4.29 -5.68
CA LEU A 50 -13.51 -3.69 -4.36
C LEU A 50 -13.24 -2.18 -4.36
N LEU A 51 -12.24 -1.69 -5.11
CA LEU A 51 -12.01 -0.24 -5.25
C LEU A 51 -13.18 0.53 -5.87
N ARG A 52 -13.99 -0.12 -6.71
CA ARG A 52 -15.20 0.48 -7.29
C ARG A 52 -16.37 0.43 -6.31
N ASP A 53 -16.39 -0.55 -5.42
CA ASP A 53 -17.35 -0.68 -4.35
C ASP A 53 -16.94 0.17 -3.13
N ARG A 54 -17.59 1.34 -2.98
CA ARG A 54 -17.31 2.27 -1.88
C ARG A 54 -17.66 1.72 -0.50
N SER A 55 -18.38 0.60 -0.41
CA SER A 55 -18.72 -0.07 0.86
C SER A 55 -17.69 -1.10 1.30
N SER A 56 -16.71 -1.44 0.44
CA SER A 56 -15.70 -2.48 0.71
C SER A 56 -14.72 -2.15 1.83
N GLY A 57 -14.64 -0.88 2.25
CA GLY A 57 -13.63 -0.39 3.19
C GLY A 57 -12.25 -0.18 2.56
N LEU A 58 -12.12 -0.30 1.24
CA LEU A 58 -10.93 0.05 0.48
C LEU A 58 -11.10 1.39 -0.25
N CYS A 59 -9.99 2.08 -0.48
CA CYS A 59 -9.96 3.33 -1.22
C CYS A 59 -8.62 3.47 -1.98
N PRO A 60 -8.52 4.33 -3.00
CA PRO A 60 -7.23 4.68 -3.59
C PRO A 60 -6.35 5.45 -2.59
N ALA A 61 -5.04 5.35 -2.75
CA ALA A 61 -4.13 6.36 -2.20
C ALA A 61 -4.33 7.70 -2.92
N LEU A 62 -3.99 8.81 -2.28
CA LEU A 62 -4.05 10.15 -2.87
C LEU A 62 -2.65 10.71 -3.05
N ASP A 63 -2.40 11.51 -4.07
CA ASP A 63 -1.17 12.29 -4.16
C ASP A 63 -1.28 13.61 -3.37
N GLN A 64 -0.20 14.40 -3.39
CA GLN A 64 -0.18 15.72 -2.78
C GLN A 64 -1.24 16.68 -3.36
N ASP A 65 -1.68 16.47 -4.59
CA ASP A 65 -2.71 17.26 -5.25
C ASP A 65 -4.13 16.71 -4.99
N LEU A 66 -4.23 15.70 -4.11
CA LEU A 66 -5.46 15.02 -3.69
C LEU A 66 -6.14 14.27 -4.84
N PHE A 67 -5.41 13.92 -5.89
CA PHE A 67 -5.89 13.03 -6.94
C PHE A 67 -5.62 11.57 -6.58
N PRO A 68 -6.49 10.64 -6.98
CA PRO A 68 -6.28 9.23 -6.74
C PRO A 68 -5.05 8.72 -7.51
N VAL A 69 -4.09 8.14 -6.80
CA VAL A 69 -2.90 7.55 -7.40
C VAL A 69 -3.27 6.21 -8.03
N ARG A 70 -3.00 6.11 -9.32
CA ARG A 70 -3.29 4.89 -10.07
C ARG A 70 -2.45 3.73 -9.53
N GLY A 71 -3.12 2.60 -9.30
CA GLY A 71 -2.44 1.37 -8.92
C GLY A 71 -1.97 1.34 -7.46
N LEU A 72 -2.48 2.19 -6.57
CA LEU A 72 -2.29 2.06 -5.12
C LEU A 72 -3.62 1.91 -4.40
N VAL A 73 -3.65 0.97 -3.45
CA VAL A 73 -4.83 0.64 -2.63
C VAL A 73 -4.48 0.89 -1.16
N ALA A 74 -5.42 1.50 -0.44
CA ALA A 74 -5.34 1.78 0.98
C ALA A 74 -6.62 1.36 1.70
N LEU A 75 -6.56 1.25 3.02
CA LEU A 75 -7.74 1.07 3.85
C LEU A 75 -8.44 2.41 4.08
N ALA A 76 -9.77 2.46 3.92
CA ALA A 76 -10.55 3.68 4.09
C ALA A 76 -10.55 4.23 5.52
N ASP A 77 -10.28 3.38 6.51
CA ASP A 77 -10.18 3.71 7.93
C ASP A 77 -8.78 4.21 8.34
N TRP A 78 -7.78 4.15 7.46
CA TRP A 78 -6.49 4.76 7.73
C TRP A 78 -6.61 6.28 7.82
N PRO A 79 -5.85 6.90 8.74
CA PRO A 79 -5.68 8.34 8.78
C PRO A 79 -5.29 8.87 7.40
N LEU A 80 -5.81 10.04 7.03
CA LEU A 80 -5.58 10.61 5.70
C LEU A 80 -4.07 10.82 5.45
N GLU A 81 -3.33 11.17 6.49
CA GLU A 81 -1.88 11.35 6.52
C GLU A 81 -1.12 10.12 5.99
N ARG A 82 -1.66 8.92 6.22
CA ARG A 82 -1.09 7.65 5.74
C ARG A 82 -1.52 7.31 4.31
N ARG A 83 -2.60 7.92 3.82
CA ARG A 83 -3.16 7.66 2.48
C ARG A 83 -2.64 8.65 1.44
N ILE A 84 -2.15 9.82 1.85
CA ILE A 84 -1.45 10.76 0.98
C ILE A 84 -0.03 10.26 0.78
N VAL A 85 0.31 9.92 -0.47
CA VAL A 85 1.63 9.44 -0.86
C VAL A 85 2.39 10.54 -1.60
N THR A 86 3.67 10.60 -1.31
CA THR A 86 4.65 11.45 -2.01
C THR A 86 5.72 10.57 -2.64
N PRO A 87 6.49 11.04 -3.63
CA PRO A 87 7.50 10.21 -4.30
C PRO A 87 8.51 9.55 -3.34
N ALA A 88 9.17 10.31 -2.47
CA ALA A 88 10.10 9.77 -1.48
C ALA A 88 9.37 9.00 -0.37
N GLY A 89 8.20 9.50 0.06
CA GLY A 89 7.33 8.79 1.02
C GLY A 89 6.97 7.37 0.56
N ARG A 90 6.60 7.21 -0.72
CA ARG A 90 6.29 5.90 -1.32
C ARG A 90 7.51 4.97 -1.32
N ARG A 91 8.72 5.51 -1.52
CA ARG A 91 9.96 4.74 -1.42
C ARG A 91 10.21 4.26 0.01
N ALA A 92 10.01 5.12 0.99
CA ALA A 92 10.11 4.79 2.41
C ALA A 92 9.06 3.74 2.82
N ASP A 93 7.81 3.89 2.37
CA ASP A 93 6.73 2.93 2.60
C ASP A 93 7.06 1.55 2.03
N ALA A 94 7.59 1.48 0.80
CA ALA A 94 8.01 0.22 0.19
C ALA A 94 9.08 -0.50 1.03
N LEU A 95 10.10 0.21 1.53
CA LEU A 95 11.12 -0.37 2.41
C LEU A 95 10.52 -0.81 3.75
N ALA A 96 9.64 -0.01 4.34
CA ALA A 96 8.93 -0.37 5.57
C ALA A 96 8.06 -1.63 5.40
N MET A 97 7.42 -1.81 4.24
CA MET A 97 6.70 -3.03 3.90
C MET A 97 7.62 -4.25 3.86
N VAL A 98 8.81 -4.13 3.24
CA VAL A 98 9.79 -5.22 3.22
C VAL A 98 10.19 -5.63 4.64
N ILE A 99 10.50 -4.66 5.51
CA ILE A 99 10.86 -4.92 6.91
C ILE A 99 9.74 -5.68 7.64
N ARG A 100 8.48 -5.26 7.44
CA ARG A 100 7.31 -5.90 8.07
C ARG A 100 7.10 -7.32 7.56
N VAL A 101 7.17 -7.53 6.24
CA VAL A 101 6.99 -8.85 5.61
C VAL A 101 8.11 -9.81 6.02
N ALA A 102 9.37 -9.37 5.95
CA ALA A 102 10.52 -10.18 6.36
C ALA A 102 10.44 -10.54 7.86
N GLY A 103 10.09 -9.58 8.72
CA GLY A 103 9.86 -9.85 10.14
C GLY A 103 8.74 -10.84 10.40
N PHE A 104 7.61 -10.70 9.69
CA PHE A 104 6.49 -11.63 9.81
C PHE A 104 6.85 -13.06 9.37
N VAL A 105 7.60 -13.19 8.28
CA VAL A 105 8.09 -14.49 7.80
C VAL A 105 9.06 -15.12 8.80
N ALA A 106 10.00 -14.34 9.36
CA ALA A 106 10.96 -14.83 10.36
C ALA A 106 10.28 -15.32 11.64
N MET A 107 9.16 -14.71 12.04
CA MET A 107 8.37 -15.12 13.21
C MET A 107 7.51 -16.37 12.97
N ARG A 108 7.40 -16.86 11.72
CA ARG A 108 6.54 -18.01 11.37
C ARG A 108 7.38 -19.28 11.18
N PRO A 109 7.28 -20.26 12.09
CA PRO A 109 7.92 -21.57 11.90
C PRO A 109 7.40 -22.21 10.61
N GLY A 110 8.31 -22.71 9.77
CA GLY A 110 7.94 -23.43 8.55
C GLY A 110 7.39 -22.56 7.41
N ALA A 111 7.79 -21.29 7.31
CA ALA A 111 7.47 -20.46 6.16
C ALA A 111 7.77 -21.19 4.84
N GLY A 112 6.74 -21.39 4.01
CA GLY A 112 6.83 -22.21 2.81
C GLY A 112 7.58 -21.55 1.65
N LEU A 113 7.66 -22.26 0.52
CA LEU A 113 8.31 -21.77 -0.70
C LEU A 113 7.70 -20.47 -1.23
N ALA A 114 6.39 -20.26 -1.06
CA ALA A 114 5.70 -19.04 -1.48
C ALA A 114 6.21 -17.80 -0.73
N ALA A 115 6.39 -17.90 0.59
CA ALA A 115 6.95 -16.83 1.41
C ALA A 115 8.40 -16.49 0.99
N HIS A 116 9.23 -17.50 0.71
CA HIS A 116 10.59 -17.29 0.23
C HIS A 116 10.64 -16.63 -1.15
N ARG A 117 9.72 -16.99 -2.07
CA ARG A 117 9.58 -16.33 -3.37
C ARG A 117 9.15 -14.88 -3.24
N LEU A 118 8.21 -14.59 -2.32
CA LEU A 118 7.81 -13.22 -2.01
C LEU A 118 9.00 -12.40 -1.50
N LEU A 119 9.77 -12.92 -0.55
CA LEU A 119 10.97 -12.21 -0.05
C LEU A 119 12.00 -11.96 -1.16
N ARG A 120 12.20 -12.93 -2.05
CA ARG A 120 13.10 -12.76 -3.21
C ARG A 120 12.63 -11.64 -4.14
N ALA A 121 11.33 -11.60 -4.45
CA ALA A 121 10.78 -10.53 -5.29
C ALA A 121 10.91 -9.16 -4.62
N LEU A 122 10.64 -9.08 -3.31
CA LEU A 122 10.81 -7.84 -2.53
C LEU A 122 12.27 -7.38 -2.46
N ALA A 123 13.23 -8.31 -2.48
CA ALA A 123 14.65 -8.01 -2.45
C ALA A 123 15.14 -7.25 -3.69
N GLU A 124 14.47 -7.39 -4.83
CA GLU A 124 14.82 -6.68 -6.08
C GLU A 124 14.67 -5.16 -5.95
N ASP A 125 13.77 -4.70 -5.07
CA ASP A 125 13.51 -3.28 -4.81
C ASP A 125 14.34 -2.70 -3.64
N VAL A 126 15.17 -3.51 -3.00
CA VAL A 126 16.02 -3.11 -1.86
C VAL A 126 17.47 -2.97 -2.34
N PRO A 127 18.17 -1.86 -2.03
CA PRO A 127 19.59 -1.74 -2.34
C PRO A 127 20.38 -2.86 -1.69
N HIS A 128 21.12 -3.64 -2.50
CA HIS A 128 21.85 -4.85 -2.06
C HIS A 128 20.97 -5.94 -1.42
N GLY A 129 19.65 -5.91 -1.66
CA GLY A 129 18.70 -6.81 -1.03
C GLY A 129 18.83 -8.26 -1.49
N VAL A 130 19.17 -8.49 -2.76
CA VAL A 130 19.28 -9.84 -3.34
C VAL A 130 20.46 -10.61 -2.75
N GLU A 131 21.54 -9.90 -2.43
CA GLU A 131 22.77 -10.45 -1.82
C GLU A 131 22.73 -10.45 -0.29
N ALA A 132 21.75 -9.77 0.32
CA ALA A 132 21.66 -9.61 1.77
C ALA A 132 21.38 -10.96 2.45
N SER A 133 22.16 -11.27 3.49
CA SER A 133 21.87 -12.38 4.40
C SER A 133 20.64 -12.11 5.28
N ASP A 134 20.38 -10.84 5.58
CA ASP A 134 19.17 -10.34 6.25
C ASP A 134 18.55 -9.21 5.44
N LEU A 135 17.48 -9.54 4.71
CA LEU A 135 16.74 -8.59 3.89
C LEU A 135 16.08 -7.48 4.72
N ALA A 136 15.62 -7.78 5.94
CA ALA A 136 15.00 -6.78 6.80
C ALA A 136 16.04 -5.73 7.22
N GLU A 137 17.26 -6.16 7.51
CA GLU A 137 18.36 -5.26 7.86
C GLU A 137 18.82 -4.41 6.69
N ALA A 138 18.97 -5.00 5.49
CA ALA A 138 19.27 -4.24 4.28
C ALA A 138 18.19 -3.17 3.99
N ALA A 139 16.92 -3.52 4.14
CA ALA A 139 15.81 -2.59 3.99
C ALA A 139 15.80 -1.49 5.07
N ARG A 140 16.15 -1.80 6.33
CA ARG A 140 16.32 -0.79 7.40
C ARG A 140 17.43 0.19 7.08
N ALA A 141 18.59 -0.30 6.68
CA ALA A 141 19.73 0.54 6.32
C ALA A 141 19.36 1.52 5.18
N ALA A 142 18.67 1.02 4.15
CA ALA A 142 18.16 1.85 3.06
C ALA A 142 17.08 2.84 3.52
N LEU A 143 16.19 2.45 4.44
CA LEU A 143 15.13 3.30 4.97
C LEU A 143 15.70 4.48 5.77
N THR A 144 16.80 4.25 6.48
CA THR A 144 17.50 5.26 7.28
C THR A 144 18.61 5.98 6.54
N SER A 145 18.73 5.79 5.22
CA SER A 145 19.79 6.44 4.44
C SER A 145 19.62 7.98 4.49
N PRO A 146 20.70 8.76 4.63
CA PRO A 146 20.62 10.21 4.67
C PRO A 146 19.88 10.81 3.47
N GLU A 147 20.05 10.23 2.29
CA GLU A 147 19.43 10.68 1.05
C GLU A 147 17.91 10.53 1.11
N LEU A 148 17.42 9.36 1.54
CA LEU A 148 15.99 9.11 1.65
C LEU A 148 15.36 9.93 2.78
N VAL A 149 16.03 10.01 3.93
CA VAL A 149 15.55 10.83 5.07
C VAL A 149 15.43 12.30 4.66
N SER A 150 16.44 12.84 3.97
CA SER A 150 16.42 14.21 3.45
C SER A 150 15.31 14.42 2.42
N ALA A 151 15.13 13.48 1.49
CA ALA A 151 14.09 13.56 0.47
C ALA A 151 12.67 13.53 1.07
N VAL A 152 12.41 12.66 2.05
CA VAL A 152 11.14 12.61 2.77
C VAL A 152 10.89 13.91 3.54
N ALA A 153 11.91 14.43 4.23
CA ALA A 153 11.79 15.69 4.95
C ALA A 153 11.50 16.88 4.01
N ALA A 154 12.07 16.88 2.81
CA ALA A 154 11.83 17.91 1.79
C ALA A 154 10.39 17.89 1.25
N GLU A 155 9.71 16.75 1.25
CA GLU A 155 8.31 16.59 0.83
C GLU A 155 7.29 16.95 1.92
N GLU A 156 7.73 17.03 3.18
CA GLU A 156 6.84 17.25 4.33
C GLU A 156 5.99 18.53 4.24
N PRO A 157 6.51 19.70 3.81
CA PRO A 157 5.67 20.89 3.66
C PRO A 157 4.55 20.73 2.64
N ALA A 158 4.83 20.03 1.52
CA ALA A 158 3.83 19.77 0.49
C ALA A 158 2.74 18.81 1.01
N ARG A 159 3.15 17.77 1.74
CA ARG A 159 2.25 16.82 2.40
C ARG A 159 1.37 17.49 3.45
N ALA A 160 1.94 18.36 4.28
CA ALA A 160 1.20 19.15 5.28
C ALA A 160 0.17 20.09 4.63
N ALA A 161 0.54 20.76 3.53
CA ALA A 161 -0.38 21.60 2.77
C ALA A 161 -1.53 20.77 2.14
N ALA A 162 -1.24 19.58 1.62
CA ALA A 162 -2.25 18.66 1.10
C ALA A 162 -3.26 18.25 2.18
N LEU A 163 -2.78 17.93 3.38
CA LEU A 163 -3.61 17.59 4.53
C LEU A 163 -4.52 18.76 4.96
N ALA A 164 -3.96 19.96 5.04
CA ALA A 164 -4.73 21.16 5.38
C ALA A 164 -5.84 21.43 4.34
N ARG A 165 -5.56 21.26 3.05
CA ARG A 165 -6.57 21.35 1.99
C ARG A 165 -7.64 20.27 2.14
N ALA A 166 -7.24 19.02 2.38
CA ALA A 166 -8.18 17.91 2.46
C ALA A 166 -9.11 17.99 3.67
N ALA A 167 -8.68 18.63 4.77
CA ALA A 167 -9.51 18.85 5.96
C ALA A 167 -10.78 19.67 5.66
N THR A 168 -10.79 20.49 4.61
CA THR A 168 -11.96 21.28 4.21
C THR A 168 -12.87 20.55 3.22
N LEU A 169 -12.47 19.37 2.73
CA LEU A 169 -13.22 18.60 1.75
C LEU A 169 -14.26 17.68 2.39
N PRO A 170 -15.37 17.38 1.69
CA PRO A 170 -16.29 16.31 2.07
C PRO A 170 -15.58 14.96 2.22
N ARG A 171 -16.07 14.11 3.13
CA ARG A 171 -15.48 12.79 3.42
C ARG A 171 -15.29 11.92 2.18
N SER A 172 -16.19 11.99 1.21
CA SER A 172 -16.07 11.26 -0.05
C SER A 172 -14.83 11.67 -0.85
N GLN A 173 -14.50 12.97 -0.90
CA GLN A 173 -13.31 13.46 -1.60
C GLN A 173 -12.03 13.17 -0.81
N GLN A 174 -12.10 13.19 0.53
CA GLN A 174 -10.97 12.72 1.37
C GLN A 174 -10.69 11.21 1.18
N LEU A 175 -11.69 10.43 0.76
CA LEU A 175 -11.55 8.99 0.51
C LEU A 175 -11.12 8.68 -0.91
N PHE A 176 -11.76 9.31 -1.90
CA PHE A 176 -11.65 8.93 -3.31
C PHE A 176 -10.95 9.98 -4.19
N GLY A 177 -10.53 11.09 -3.59
CA GLY A 177 -9.83 12.18 -4.25
C GLY A 177 -10.75 13.18 -4.92
N LEU A 178 -10.12 14.21 -5.48
CA LEU A 178 -10.80 15.22 -6.29
C LEU A 178 -11.25 14.63 -7.62
N PRO A 179 -12.43 15.03 -8.13
CA PRO A 179 -12.87 14.60 -9.45
C PRO A 179 -11.90 15.14 -10.49
N HIS A 180 -11.47 14.27 -11.41
CA HIS A 180 -10.76 14.73 -12.59
C HIS A 180 -11.79 15.46 -13.47
N VAL A 181 -11.79 16.80 -13.43
CA VAL A 181 -12.59 17.58 -14.38
C VAL A 181 -11.91 17.39 -15.73
N PRO A 182 -12.54 16.74 -16.72
CA PRO A 182 -11.98 16.70 -18.06
C PRO A 182 -11.97 18.14 -18.55
N HIS A 183 -10.80 18.68 -18.90
CA HIS A 183 -10.73 19.96 -19.58
C HIS A 183 -11.65 19.88 -20.80
N GLN A 184 -12.70 20.72 -20.83
CA GLN A 184 -13.59 20.81 -21.96
C GLN A 184 -12.72 21.14 -23.18
N ARG A 185 -12.64 20.22 -24.13
CA ARG A 185 -12.09 20.53 -25.46
C ARG A 185 -12.97 21.64 -26.02
N GLY A 186 -12.42 22.85 -26.11
CA GLY A 186 -13.09 23.95 -26.80
C GLY A 186 -13.42 23.55 -28.24
N PRO A 187 -14.54 24.01 -28.80
CA PRO A 187 -14.87 23.71 -30.19
C PRO A 187 -13.80 24.34 -31.09
N ALA A 188 -13.30 23.53 -32.04
CA ALA A 188 -12.51 23.98 -33.17
C ALA A 188 -13.40 24.69 -34.19
#